data_AF-A0AAD8DQT9-F1
#
_entry.id   AF-A0AAD8DQT9-F1
#
_cell.length_a   1.000
_cell.length_b   1.000
_cell.length_c   1.000
_cell.angle_alpha   90.00
_cell.angle_beta   90.00
_cell.angle_gamma   90.00
#
_symmetry.space_group_name_H-M   'P 1'
#
loop_
_entity.id
_entity.type
_entity.pdbx_description
1 polymer ?
#
loop_
_entity_poly.entity_id
_entity_poly.type
_entity_poly.pdbx_seq_one_letter_code
_entity_poly.pdbx_strand_id
1 'polypeptide(L)'
;MATRRKLDKELKPKHEDLFITSKLWSTYHRTDLVEEACNASLKNLGLSFFDLYLIHNPISFKEGSDSQPKDSIDLISLERF
;
A
#
# COMPACT_ATOMS: atom_id res chain seq x y z
N MET A 1 -5.21 -8.15 -8.21
CA MET A 1 -5.56 -9.31 -7.34
C MET A 1 -5.73 -10.63 -8.11
N ALA A 2 -5.16 -10.80 -9.31
CA ALA A 2 -5.31 -12.03 -10.13
C ALA A 2 -4.03 -12.87 -10.30
N THR A 3 -2.85 -12.35 -9.94
CA THR A 3 -1.55 -12.95 -10.28
C THR A 3 -1.03 -13.95 -9.24
N ARG A 4 -1.14 -13.66 -7.93
CA ARG A 4 -0.64 -14.55 -6.84
C ARG A 4 -1.32 -15.93 -6.85
N ARG A 5 -2.66 -15.96 -6.96
CA ARG A 5 -3.44 -17.22 -6.94
C ARG A 5 -3.08 -18.18 -8.06
N LYS A 6 -2.67 -17.67 -9.23
CA LYS A 6 -2.25 -18.51 -10.35
C LYS A 6 -0.85 -19.08 -10.10
N LEU A 7 0.07 -18.22 -9.63
CA LEU A 7 1.43 -18.61 -9.22
C LEU A 7 1.42 -19.72 -8.16
N ASP A 8 0.55 -19.60 -7.14
CA ASP A 8 0.46 -20.57 -6.05
C ASP A 8 -0.09 -21.93 -6.49
N LYS A 9 -0.93 -21.96 -7.54
CA LYS A 9 -1.46 -23.22 -8.07
C LYS A 9 -0.45 -23.96 -8.92
N GLU A 10 0.32 -23.25 -9.73
CA GLU A 10 1.21 -23.85 -10.73
C GLU A 10 2.62 -24.09 -10.18
N LEU A 11 3.19 -23.13 -9.44
CA LEU A 11 4.61 -23.12 -9.08
C LEU A 11 4.87 -23.29 -7.58
N LYS A 12 3.90 -22.94 -6.71
CA LYS A 12 4.07 -22.94 -5.24
C LYS A 12 5.42 -22.37 -4.78
N PRO A 13 5.82 -21.18 -5.27
CA PRO A 13 7.13 -20.63 -4.97
C PRO A 13 7.25 -20.33 -3.47
N LYS A 14 8.45 -20.44 -2.93
CA LYS A 14 8.72 -19.97 -1.58
C LYS A 14 8.83 -18.45 -1.59
N HIS A 15 8.70 -17.83 -0.43
CA HIS A 15 8.82 -16.38 -0.32
C HIS A 15 10.22 -15.89 -0.72
N GLU A 16 11.26 -16.64 -0.38
CA GLU A 16 12.67 -16.36 -0.75
C GLU A 16 12.93 -16.35 -2.26
N ASP A 17 12.05 -16.95 -3.07
CA ASP A 17 12.16 -16.97 -4.53
C ASP A 17 11.45 -15.77 -5.19
N LEU A 18 10.76 -14.95 -4.39
CA LEU A 18 9.95 -13.83 -4.86
C LEU A 18 10.49 -12.52 -4.31
N PHE A 19 10.38 -11.46 -5.13
CA PHE A 19 10.59 -10.10 -4.67
C PHE A 19 9.24 -9.36 -4.70
N ILE A 20 8.67 -9.11 -3.53
CA ILE A 20 7.33 -8.56 -3.36
C ILE A 20 7.42 -7.09 -2.95
N THR A 21 6.93 -6.22 -3.84
CA THR A 21 6.81 -4.79 -3.59
C THR A 21 5.34 -4.39 -3.37
N SER A 22 5.09 -3.57 -2.36
CA SER A 22 3.79 -2.89 -2.17
C SER A 22 3.98 -1.38 -2.08
N LYS A 23 2.87 -0.63 -2.15
CA LYS A 23 2.90 0.84 -2.17
C LYS A 23 1.87 1.42 -1.21
N LEU A 24 2.27 2.39 -0.40
CA LEU A 24 1.43 3.21 0.46
C LEU A 24 0.60 4.19 -0.38
N TRP A 25 -0.73 4.14 -0.23
CA TRP A 25 -1.61 5.04 -0.95
C TRP A 25 -1.65 6.44 -0.33
N SER A 26 -1.94 7.45 -1.15
CA SER A 26 -1.88 8.88 -0.81
C SER A 26 -2.77 9.31 0.36
N THR A 27 -3.83 8.56 0.69
CA THR A 27 -4.72 8.83 1.85
C THR A 27 -4.13 8.38 3.19
N TYR A 28 -2.96 7.73 3.19
CA TYR A 28 -2.30 7.17 4.38
C TYR A 28 -0.90 7.78 4.60
N HIS A 29 -0.63 8.97 4.06
CA HIS A 29 0.67 9.64 4.25
C HIS A 29 0.88 10.20 5.66
N ARG A 30 -0.18 10.31 6.48
CA ARG A 30 -0.03 10.70 7.89
C ARG A 30 0.73 9.60 8.64
N THR A 31 1.77 9.99 9.38
CA THR A 31 2.76 9.05 9.94
C THR A 31 2.15 7.97 10.84
N ASP A 32 1.14 8.32 11.64
CA ASP A 32 0.40 7.41 12.52
C ASP A 32 -0.48 6.40 11.76
N LEU A 33 -0.77 6.63 10.47
CA LEU A 33 -1.59 5.74 9.64
C LEU A 33 -0.76 4.80 8.74
N VAL A 34 0.54 5.07 8.59
CA VAL A 34 1.42 4.30 7.69
C VAL A 34 1.50 2.83 8.12
N GLU A 35 1.65 2.58 9.41
CA GLU A 35 1.74 1.22 9.96
C GLU A 35 0.43 0.44 9.75
N GLU A 36 -0.72 1.08 9.99
CA GLU A 36 -2.03 0.48 9.78
C GLU A 36 -2.23 0.07 8.31
N ALA A 37 -1.89 0.95 7.36
CA ALA A 37 -2.00 0.69 5.93
C ALA A 37 -1.07 -0.44 5.44
N CYS A 38 0.15 -0.47 5.97
CA CYS A 38 1.11 -1.53 5.68
C CYS A 38 0.59 -2.88 6.19
N ASN A 39 0.17 -2.94 7.46
CA ASN A 39 -0.36 -4.15 8.09
C ASN A 39 -1.64 -4.66 7.40
N ALA A 40 -2.53 -3.75 6.99
CA ALA A 40 -3.70 -4.11 6.20
C ALA A 40 -3.32 -4.73 4.85
N SER A 41 -2.29 -4.19 4.19
CA SER A 41 -1.78 -4.73 2.91
C SER A 41 -1.17 -6.13 3.09
N LEU A 42 -0.35 -6.33 4.12
CA LEU A 42 0.22 -7.64 4.46
C LEU A 42 -0.87 -8.67 4.73
N LYS A 43 -1.87 -8.32 5.55
CA LYS A 43 -3.01 -9.19 5.86
C LYS A 43 -3.81 -9.55 4.61
N ASN A 44 -4.11 -8.58 3.74
CA ASN A 44 -4.87 -8.80 2.51
C ASN A 44 -4.14 -9.71 1.51
N LEU A 45 -2.80 -9.69 1.53
CA LEU A 45 -1.96 -10.52 0.67
C LEU A 45 -1.52 -11.84 1.33
N GLY A 46 -1.79 -12.02 2.62
CA GLY A 46 -1.37 -13.19 3.40
C GLY A 46 0.14 -13.29 3.55
N LEU A 47 0.83 -12.16 3.74
CA LEU A 47 2.28 -12.05 3.83
C LEU A 47 2.71 -11.63 5.24
N SER A 48 3.92 -12.02 5.63
CA SER A 48 4.56 -11.58 6.88
C SER A 48 5.40 -10.31 6.69
N PHE A 49 5.95 -10.09 5.49
CA PHE A 49 6.71 -8.88 5.13
C PHE A 49 6.65 -8.59 3.63
N PHE A 50 7.13 -7.40 3.25
CA PHE A 50 7.44 -7.00 1.88
C PHE A 50 8.94 -6.82 1.75
N ASP A 51 9.52 -7.17 0.60
CA ASP A 51 10.91 -6.83 0.29
C ASP A 51 11.10 -5.33 0.09
N LEU A 52 10.05 -4.66 -0.40
CA LEU A 52 10.05 -3.21 -0.64
C LEU A 52 8.67 -2.61 -0.41
N TYR A 53 8.61 -1.49 0.32
CA TYR A 53 7.40 -0.70 0.50
C TYR A 53 7.65 0.76 0.10
N LEU A 54 6.89 1.25 -0.87
CA LEU A 54 7.11 2.57 -1.47
C LEU A 54 5.96 3.54 -1.16
N ILE A 55 6.25 4.83 -1.11
CA ILE A 55 5.21 5.86 -1.24
C ILE A 55 4.72 5.84 -2.69
N HIS A 56 3.42 5.68 -2.94
CA HIS A 56 2.90 5.53 -4.30
C HIS A 56 3.07 6.80 -5.13
N ASN A 57 2.78 7.96 -4.54
CA ASN A 57 2.89 9.28 -5.17
C ASN A 57 3.38 10.31 -4.14
N PRO A 58 4.12 11.36 -4.53
CA PRO A 58 4.54 12.42 -3.60
C PRO A 58 3.44 13.45 -3.29
N ILE A 59 2.16 13.05 -3.34
CA ILE A 59 1.00 13.92 -3.11
C ILE A 59 0.12 13.25 -2.06
N SER A 60 -0.18 13.98 -0.98
CA SER A 60 -1.05 13.52 0.10
C SER A 60 -2.50 13.88 -0.17
N PHE A 61 -3.39 12.92 0.07
CA PHE A 61 -4.84 13.12 0.03
C PHE A 61 -5.39 13.10 1.45
N LYS A 62 -6.52 13.79 1.65
CA LYS A 62 -7.28 13.72 2.89
C LYS A 62 -7.66 12.28 3.22
N GLU A 63 -7.59 11.95 4.50
CA GLU A 63 -7.94 10.63 5.00
C GLU A 63 -9.44 10.39 4.88
N GLY A 64 -9.83 9.17 4.51
CA GLY A 64 -11.22 8.80 4.34
C GLY A 64 -11.40 7.60 3.41
N SER A 65 -12.66 7.25 3.18
CA SER A 65 -13.05 6.14 2.29
C SER A 65 -12.87 6.46 0.80
N ASP A 66 -12.71 7.74 0.46
CA ASP A 66 -12.53 8.18 -0.92
C ASP A 66 -11.07 7.98 -1.33
N SER A 67 -10.85 7.12 -2.32
CA SER A 67 -9.50 6.80 -2.81
C SER A 67 -8.89 7.91 -3.67
N GLN A 68 -9.69 8.88 -4.09
CA GLN A 68 -9.27 10.01 -4.92
C GLN A 68 -9.82 11.32 -4.33
N PRO A 69 -9.06 12.41 -4.42
CA PRO A 69 -9.55 13.73 -4.05
C PRO A 69 -10.73 14.11 -4.95
N LYS A 70 -11.79 14.65 -4.36
CA LYS A 70 -12.96 15.12 -5.11
C LYS A 70 -12.82 16.59 -5.48
N ASP A 71 -12.19 17.37 -4.61
CA ASP A 71 -11.92 18.79 -4.82
C ASP A 71 -10.49 19.16 -4.39
N SER A 72 -10.05 20.38 -4.74
CA SER A 72 -8.71 20.89 -4.40
C SER A 72 -8.44 20.98 -2.88
N ILE A 73 -9.49 21.02 -2.07
CA ILE A 73 -9.44 21.00 -0.59
C ILE A 73 -8.92 19.64 -0.07
N ASP A 74 -9.08 18.56 -0.84
CA ASP A 74 -8.65 17.22 -0.45
C ASP A 74 -7.14 17.00 -0.68
N LEU A 75 -6.44 17.96 -1.29
CA LEU A 75 -4.99 17.96 -1.41
C LEU A 75 -4.35 18.54 -0.14
N ILE A 76 -3.51 17.75 0.52
CA ILE A 76 -2.80 18.17 1.73
C ILE A 76 -1.36 18.54 1.35
N SER A 77 -0.92 19.74 1.73
CA SER A 77 0.48 20.15 1.61
C SER A 77 1.38 19.24 2.45
N LEU A 78 2.53 18.86 1.89
CA LEU A 78 3.52 18.04 2.57
C LEU A 78 4.16 18.73 3.78
N GLU A 79 4.02 20.05 3.92
CA GLU A 79 4.51 20.81 5.08
C GLU A 79 3.69 20.58 6.36
N ARG A 80 2.56 19.86 6.26
CA ARG A 80 1.69 19.56 7.41
C ARG A 80 2.02 18.25 8.12
N PHE A 81 3.09 17.56 7.73
CA PHE A 81 3.53 16.30 8.33
C PHE A 81 4.76 16.50 9.22
#